data_AF-E4YMM1-F1
#
_entry.id   AF-E4YMM1-F1
#
_cell.length_a   1.000
_cell.length_b   1.000
_cell.length_c   1.000
_cell.angle_alpha   90.00
_cell.angle_beta   90.00
_cell.angle_gamma   90.00
#
_symmetry.space_group_name_H-M   'P 1'
#
loop_
_entity.id
_entity.type
_entity.pdbx_description
1 polymer ?
#
loop_
_entity_poly.entity_id
_entity_poly.type
_entity_poly.pdbx_seq_one_letter_code
_entity_poly.pdbx_strand_id
1 'polypeptide(L)'
;MKFFLPLLAGSALAESYEGHKLIKINSAEKFDFGLLKHSRVFDENKEEIRLSVDPRDFKKLEKLVRINGGEIEVLQENIQALIDADLEKRAARKYESPANYAYNEYLDFDEWQDWLDHVTGNHPNEVSPTVFGYTAENRPITGLAIPAIPDPQKPNIIMDCGIHAREW
;
A
#
# COMPACT_ATOMS: atom_id res chain seq x y z
N MET A 1 -44.09 -2.40 -2.43
CA MET A 1 -43.07 -3.48 -2.41
C MET A 1 -41.72 -2.80 -2.16
N LYS A 2 -41.21 -2.83 -0.92
CA LYS A 2 -39.92 -2.23 -0.56
C LYS A 2 -38.85 -3.32 -0.71
N PHE A 3 -37.96 -3.19 -1.69
CA PHE A 3 -36.82 -4.07 -1.84
C PHE A 3 -35.78 -3.69 -0.78
N PHE A 4 -35.55 -4.60 0.17
CA PHE A 4 -34.38 -4.58 1.04
C PHE A 4 -33.21 -5.12 0.21
N LEU A 5 -32.28 -4.25 -0.21
CA LEU A 5 -30.96 -4.67 -0.66
C LEU A 5 -30.15 -5.01 0.61
N PRO A 6 -29.63 -6.24 0.76
CA PRO A 6 -28.68 -6.51 1.83
C PRO A 6 -27.37 -5.83 1.43
N LEU A 7 -26.93 -4.88 2.25
CA LEU A 7 -25.59 -4.33 2.19
C LEU A 7 -24.63 -5.46 2.58
N LEU A 8 -24.08 -6.18 1.60
CA LEU A 8 -22.91 -7.04 1.85
C LEU A 8 -21.73 -6.10 2.10
N ALA A 9 -21.50 -5.76 3.37
CA ALA A 9 -20.19 -5.30 3.80
C ALA A 9 -19.23 -6.49 3.65
N GLY A 10 -18.48 -6.51 2.56
CA GLY A 10 -17.39 -7.46 2.39
C GLY A 10 -16.29 -7.10 3.38
N SER A 11 -16.34 -7.66 4.60
CA SER A 11 -15.17 -7.65 5.46
C SER A 11 -14.14 -8.58 4.82
N ALA A 12 -13.14 -8.03 4.14
CA ALA A 12 -11.94 -8.78 3.84
C ALA A 12 -11.38 -9.28 5.18
N LEU A 13 -11.29 -10.59 5.37
CA LEU A 13 -10.61 -11.16 6.54
C LEU A 13 -9.15 -10.72 6.47
N ALA A 14 -8.59 -10.31 7.61
CA ALA A 14 -7.17 -9.98 7.68
C ALA A 14 -6.35 -11.20 7.26
N GLU A 15 -5.56 -11.05 6.20
CA GLU A 15 -4.57 -12.06 5.82
C GLU A 15 -3.37 -11.94 6.76
N SER A 16 -2.95 -13.07 7.32
CA SER A 16 -1.70 -13.14 8.08
C SER A 16 -0.56 -13.55 7.17
N TYR A 17 0.55 -12.85 7.31
CA TYR A 17 1.82 -13.14 6.66
C TYR A 17 2.83 -13.77 7.64
N GLU A 18 2.35 -14.41 8.72
CA GLU A 18 3.21 -14.98 9.74
C GLU A 18 4.21 -15.98 9.12
N GLY A 19 5.50 -15.74 9.38
CA GLY A 19 6.60 -16.54 8.85
C GLY A 19 6.87 -16.36 7.34
N HIS A 20 6.11 -15.52 6.63
CA HIS A 20 6.42 -15.23 5.24
C HIS A 20 7.77 -14.51 5.17
N LYS A 21 8.66 -15.04 4.33
CA LYS A 21 9.98 -14.45 4.10
C LYS A 21 9.90 -13.50 2.91
N LEU A 22 10.52 -12.32 3.02
CA LEU A 22 10.88 -11.53 1.84
C LEU A 22 12.23 -12.02 1.36
N ILE A 23 12.28 -12.41 0.09
CA ILE A 23 13.49 -12.96 -0.51
C ILE A 23 13.79 -12.26 -1.82
N LYS A 24 15.07 -12.33 -2.17
CA LYS A 24 15.59 -11.97 -3.48
C LYS A 24 16.19 -13.22 -4.13
N ILE A 25 15.89 -13.41 -5.41
CA ILE A 25 16.46 -14.47 -6.24
C ILE A 25 17.21 -13.82 -7.40
N ASN A 26 18.47 -14.20 -7.58
CA ASN A 26 19.26 -13.79 -8.75
C ASN A 26 18.99 -14.75 -9.94
N SER A 27 19.15 -14.27 -11.18
CA SER A 27 18.85 -14.98 -12.43
C SER A 27 17.36 -15.35 -12.61
N ALA A 28 16.46 -14.38 -12.42
CA ALA A 28 15.01 -14.57 -12.50
C ALA A 28 14.53 -15.23 -13.82
N GLU A 29 15.21 -14.94 -14.93
CA GLU A 29 14.95 -15.53 -16.26
C GLU A 29 15.03 -17.06 -16.33
N LYS A 30 15.68 -17.72 -15.37
CA LYS A 30 15.85 -19.18 -15.32
C LYS A 30 14.69 -19.92 -14.64
N PHE A 31 13.64 -19.21 -14.23
CA PHE A 31 12.62 -19.73 -13.35
C PHE A 31 11.21 -19.50 -13.88
N ASP A 32 10.40 -20.56 -13.89
CA ASP A 32 8.95 -20.47 -14.01
C ASP A 32 8.34 -20.39 -12.61
N PHE A 33 7.95 -19.18 -12.20
CA PHE A 33 7.36 -18.90 -10.88
C PHE A 33 5.87 -19.27 -10.80
N GLY A 34 5.25 -19.76 -11.87
CA GLY A 34 3.85 -20.22 -11.88
C GLY A 34 3.54 -21.37 -10.90
N LEU A 35 4.57 -21.94 -10.27
CA LEU A 35 4.48 -22.99 -9.27
C LEU A 35 4.36 -22.50 -7.81
N LEU A 36 4.53 -21.21 -7.55
CA LEU A 36 4.49 -20.60 -6.21
C LEU A 36 3.14 -19.97 -5.93
N LYS A 37 2.16 -20.81 -5.61
CA LYS A 37 0.75 -20.40 -5.41
C LYS A 37 0.56 -19.46 -4.22
N HIS A 38 1.45 -19.51 -3.22
CA HIS A 38 1.40 -18.64 -2.03
C HIS A 38 2.62 -17.73 -2.00
N SER A 39 2.85 -17.04 -3.11
CA SER A 39 3.89 -16.02 -3.23
C SER A 39 3.34 -14.74 -3.83
N ARG A 40 3.99 -13.63 -3.50
CA ARG A 40 3.66 -12.32 -4.05
C ARG A 40 4.94 -11.65 -4.51
N VAL A 41 5.02 -11.37 -5.80
CA VAL A 41 6.13 -10.62 -6.41
C VAL A 41 5.95 -9.14 -6.08
N PHE A 42 7.01 -8.51 -5.59
CA PHE A 42 7.08 -7.08 -5.30
C PHE A 42 7.80 -6.32 -6.41
N ASP A 43 8.89 -6.90 -6.91
CA ASP A 43 9.74 -6.30 -7.94
C ASP A 43 10.34 -7.41 -8.79
N GLU A 44 10.37 -7.20 -10.10
CA GLU A 44 10.97 -8.14 -11.04
C GLU A 44 11.68 -7.39 -12.16
N ASN A 45 12.90 -7.83 -12.46
CA ASN A 45 13.59 -7.51 -13.69
C ASN A 45 14.31 -8.77 -14.21
N LYS A 46 15.09 -8.64 -15.28
CA LYS A 46 15.75 -9.79 -15.91
C LYS A 46 16.78 -10.46 -14.99
N GLU A 47 17.40 -9.69 -14.11
CA GLU A 47 18.51 -10.13 -13.28
C GLU A 47 18.05 -10.58 -11.89
N GLU A 48 17.06 -9.90 -11.30
CA GLU A 48 16.57 -10.20 -9.96
C GLU A 48 15.03 -10.20 -9.87
N ILE A 49 14.53 -11.01 -8.96
CA ILE A 49 13.14 -10.98 -8.53
C ILE A 49 13.07 -10.91 -7.00
N ARG A 50 12.20 -10.05 -6.49
CA ARG A 50 11.89 -9.90 -5.06
C ARG A 50 10.46 -10.31 -4.82
N LEU A 51 10.26 -11.23 -3.89
CA LEU A 51 8.96 -11.80 -3.59
C LEU A 51 8.84 -12.15 -2.10
N SER A 52 7.62 -12.06 -1.56
CA SER A 52 7.30 -12.77 -0.33
C SER A 52 6.89 -14.19 -0.65
N VAL A 53 7.31 -15.13 0.19
CA VAL A 53 6.97 -16.54 0.06
C VAL A 53 6.49 -17.10 1.39
N ASP A 54 5.38 -17.81 1.35
CA ASP A 54 4.82 -18.52 2.50
C ASP A 54 5.78 -19.64 2.98
N PRO A 55 5.88 -19.90 4.30
CA PRO A 55 6.66 -21.00 4.85
C PRO A 55 6.42 -22.36 4.20
N ARG A 56 5.19 -22.63 3.76
CA ARG A 56 4.77 -23.89 3.12
C ARG A 56 5.48 -24.12 1.79
N ASP A 57 5.76 -23.04 1.06
CA ASP A 57 6.36 -23.10 -0.28
C ASP A 57 7.88 -22.85 -0.25
N PHE A 58 8.42 -22.27 0.83
CA PHE A 58 9.84 -21.87 0.89
C PHE A 58 10.82 -23.02 0.65
N LYS A 59 10.66 -24.18 1.29
CA LYS A 59 11.57 -25.32 1.09
C LYS A 59 11.57 -25.85 -0.35
N LYS A 60 10.40 -25.81 -1.01
CA LYS A 60 10.26 -26.23 -2.40
C LYS A 60 10.95 -25.22 -3.32
N LEU A 61 10.75 -23.94 -3.06
CA LEU A 61 11.39 -22.85 -3.79
C LEU A 61 12.92 -22.91 -3.66
N GLU A 62 13.44 -23.08 -2.44
CA GLU A 62 14.87 -23.17 -2.18
C GLU A 62 15.53 -24.29 -2.98
N LYS A 63 14.89 -25.47 -3.02
CA LYS A 63 15.37 -26.59 -3.83
C LYS A 63 15.36 -26.27 -5.33
N LEU A 64 14.29 -25.63 -5.83
CA LEU A 64 14.16 -25.24 -7.24
C LEU A 64 15.26 -24.24 -7.64
N VAL A 65 15.46 -23.20 -6.84
CA VAL A 65 16.46 -22.16 -7.08
C VAL A 65 17.85 -22.77 -7.15
N ARG A 66 18.19 -23.62 -6.18
CA ARG A 66 19.51 -24.27 -6.13
C ARG A 66 19.78 -25.20 -7.32
N ILE A 67 18.77 -25.97 -7.77
CA ILE A 67 18.95 -26.92 -8.89
C ILE A 67 19.22 -26.17 -10.21
N ASN A 68 18.65 -24.98 -10.39
CA ASN A 68 18.86 -24.18 -11.59
C ASN A 68 20.08 -23.24 -11.49
N GLY A 69 20.90 -23.38 -10.45
CA GLY A 69 22.11 -22.59 -10.23
C GLY A 69 21.83 -21.12 -9.87
N GLY A 70 20.67 -20.82 -9.29
CA GLY A 70 20.38 -19.52 -8.69
C GLY A 70 20.70 -19.50 -7.19
N GLU A 71 20.65 -18.30 -6.61
CA GLU A 71 20.88 -18.06 -5.19
C GLU A 71 19.70 -17.30 -4.59
N ILE A 72 19.36 -17.63 -3.33
CA ILE A 72 18.36 -16.91 -2.54
C ILE A 72 19.09 -16.07 -1.49
N GLU A 73 18.75 -14.79 -1.44
CA GLU A 73 19.05 -13.91 -0.33
C GLU A 73 17.76 -13.67 0.46
N VAL A 74 17.78 -13.94 1.77
CA VAL A 74 16.64 -13.63 2.65
C VAL A 74 16.79 -12.20 3.15
N LEU A 75 15.89 -11.31 2.71
CA LEU A 75 15.89 -9.89 3.06
C LEU A 75 15.14 -9.64 4.37
N GLN A 76 14.06 -10.39 4.61
CA GLN A 76 13.29 -10.36 5.85
C GLN A 76 12.81 -11.76 6.20
N GLU A 77 13.03 -12.18 7.43
CA GLU A 77 12.67 -13.52 7.94
C GLU A 77 11.16 -13.69 8.17
N ASN A 78 10.51 -12.62 8.62
CA ASN A 78 9.07 -12.59 8.87
C ASN A 78 8.52 -11.20 8.53
N ILE A 79 7.81 -11.06 7.42
CA ILE A 79 7.23 -9.77 7.02
C ILE A 79 6.05 -9.37 7.92
N GLN A 80 5.40 -10.32 8.61
CA GLN A 80 4.34 -9.99 9.57
C GLN A 80 4.84 -9.08 10.68
N ALA A 81 6.06 -9.29 11.17
CA ALA A 81 6.66 -8.44 12.20
C ALA A 81 6.83 -6.97 11.74
N LEU A 82 7.03 -6.73 10.44
CA LEU A 82 7.09 -5.37 9.89
C LEU A 82 5.70 -4.72 9.85
N ILE A 83 4.69 -5.50 9.47
CA ILE A 83 3.29 -5.07 9.45
C ILE A 83 2.83 -4.75 10.87
N ASP A 84 3.12 -5.64 11.83
CA ASP A 84 2.73 -5.47 13.24
C ASP A 84 3.37 -4.22 13.84
N ALA A 85 4.67 -3.98 13.59
CA ALA A 85 5.37 -2.80 14.09
C ALA A 85 4.77 -1.49 13.55
N ASP A 86 4.28 -1.49 12.31
CA ASP A 86 3.62 -0.33 11.71
C ASP A 86 2.18 -0.16 12.24
N LEU A 87 1.43 -1.26 12.44
CA LEU A 87 0.12 -1.23 13.09
C LEU A 87 0.19 -0.74 14.54
N GLU A 88 1.24 -1.10 15.29
CA GLU A 88 1.48 -0.60 16.65
C GLU A 88 1.66 0.93 16.68
N LYS A 89 2.41 1.49 15.71
CA LYS A 89 2.55 2.94 15.57
C LYS A 89 1.21 3.62 15.33
N ARG A 90 0.41 3.09 14.39
CA ARG A 90 -0.94 3.61 14.11
C ARG A 90 -1.83 3.55 15.35
N ALA A 91 -1.81 2.43 16.07
CA ALA A 91 -2.58 2.28 17.30
C ALA A 91 -2.18 3.29 18.38
N ALA A 92 -0.88 3.62 18.49
CA ALA A 92 -0.37 4.62 19.41
C ALA A 92 -0.82 6.06 19.06
N ARG A 93 -1.08 6.34 17.78
CA ARG A 93 -1.52 7.65 17.28
C ARG A 93 -3.03 7.85 17.21
N LYS A 94 -3.85 6.86 17.59
CA LYS A 94 -5.32 6.88 17.44
C LYS A 94 -6.04 8.17 17.94
N TYR A 95 -5.44 8.93 18.86
CA TYR A 95 -5.99 10.18 19.39
C TYR A 95 -5.09 11.39 19.19
N GLU A 96 -4.09 11.28 18.32
CA GLU A 96 -3.19 12.37 17.98
C GLU A 96 -3.90 13.40 17.11
N SER A 97 -3.60 14.68 17.36
CA SER A 97 -4.12 15.76 16.53
C SER A 97 -3.44 15.72 15.15
N PRO A 98 -4.16 16.01 14.05
CA PRO A 98 -3.54 16.09 12.72
C PRO A 98 -2.39 17.08 12.61
N ALA A 99 -2.36 18.09 13.50
CA ALA A 99 -1.25 19.05 13.61
C ALA A 99 0.10 18.40 14.00
N ASN A 100 0.05 17.22 14.63
CA ASN A 100 1.22 16.51 15.15
C ASN A 100 1.58 15.26 14.33
N TYR A 101 0.82 14.94 13.27
CA TYR A 101 1.13 13.78 12.44
C TYR A 101 2.54 13.86 11.87
N ALA A 102 3.29 12.78 12.11
CA ALA A 102 4.68 12.69 11.67
C ALA A 102 4.76 12.31 10.19
N TYR A 103 5.52 13.07 9.41
CA TYR A 103 5.71 12.82 7.97
C TYR A 103 6.64 11.63 7.64
N ASN A 104 7.14 10.92 8.67
CA ASN A 104 7.95 9.71 8.54
C ASN A 104 7.20 8.45 9.01
N GLU A 105 5.88 8.53 9.15
CA GLU A 105 5.01 7.42 9.51
C GLU A 105 3.80 7.37 8.55
N TYR A 106 3.29 6.16 8.29
CA TYR A 106 2.14 6.00 7.42
C TYR A 106 0.84 6.33 8.15
N LEU A 107 0.01 7.14 7.51
CA LEU A 107 -1.35 7.41 7.92
C LEU A 107 -2.30 6.36 7.35
N ASP A 108 -3.30 5.94 8.12
CA ASP A 108 -4.46 5.27 7.53
C ASP A 108 -5.36 6.27 6.78
N PHE A 109 -6.42 5.76 6.14
CA PHE A 109 -7.27 6.59 5.29
C PHE A 109 -8.04 7.66 6.09
N ASP A 110 -8.46 7.35 7.32
CA ASP A 110 -9.21 8.28 8.15
C ASP A 110 -8.25 9.36 8.70
N GLU A 111 -7.05 8.97 9.14
CA GLU A 111 -5.95 9.90 9.50
C GLU A 111 -5.58 10.80 8.32
N TRP A 112 -5.52 10.27 7.09
CA TRP A 112 -5.25 11.08 5.90
C TRP A 112 -6.36 12.09 5.60
N GLN A 113 -7.63 11.73 5.82
CA GLN A 113 -8.76 12.67 5.70
C GLN A 113 -8.70 13.77 6.75
N ASP A 114 -8.40 13.42 8.00
CA ASP A 114 -8.22 14.40 9.08
C ASP A 114 -7.06 15.36 8.78
N TRP A 115 -5.95 14.86 8.20
CA TRP A 115 -4.84 15.68 7.73
C TRP A 115 -5.26 16.64 6.61
N LEU A 116 -6.06 16.16 5.65
CA LEU A 116 -6.55 16.98 4.54
C LEU A 116 -7.45 18.13 5.03
N ASP A 117 -8.36 17.84 5.94
CA ASP A 117 -9.23 18.84 6.57
C ASP A 117 -8.42 19.84 7.39
N HIS A 118 -7.42 19.36 8.13
CA HIS A 118 -6.51 20.22 8.90
C HIS A 118 -5.74 21.20 8.01
N VAL A 119 -5.12 20.72 6.92
CA VAL A 119 -4.34 21.56 6.01
C VAL A 119 -5.22 22.60 5.31
N THR A 120 -6.38 22.19 4.81
CA THR A 120 -7.30 23.10 4.11
C THR A 120 -7.96 24.12 5.04
N GLY A 121 -8.25 23.73 6.28
CA GLY A 121 -8.78 24.63 7.31
C GLY A 121 -7.78 25.69 7.77
N ASN A 122 -6.50 25.35 7.85
CA ASN A 122 -5.44 26.28 8.26
C ASN A 122 -4.93 27.18 7.12
N HIS A 123 -5.06 26.74 5.87
CA HIS A 123 -4.57 27.47 4.69
C HIS A 123 -5.68 27.75 3.65
N PRO A 124 -6.85 28.31 4.04
CA PRO A 124 -8.02 28.38 3.16
C PRO A 124 -7.86 29.32 1.95
N ASN A 125 -6.91 30.25 2.00
CA ASN A 125 -6.60 31.16 0.89
C ASN A 125 -5.54 30.60 -0.07
N GLU A 126 -4.86 29.51 0.31
CA GLU A 126 -3.74 28.94 -0.43
C GLU A 126 -4.09 27.56 -1.00
N VAL A 127 -4.90 26.79 -0.28
CA VAL A 127 -5.26 25.40 -0.61
C VAL A 127 -6.78 25.21 -0.53
N SER A 128 -7.37 24.53 -1.51
CA SER A 128 -8.79 24.13 -1.47
C SER A 128 -8.97 22.63 -1.73
N PRO A 129 -9.86 21.95 -0.97
CA PRO A 129 -10.19 20.55 -1.25
C PRO A 129 -11.03 20.43 -2.52
N THR A 130 -10.71 19.45 -3.37
CA THR A 130 -11.43 19.18 -4.63
C THR A 130 -11.77 17.71 -4.72
N VAL A 131 -13.03 17.39 -5.02
CA VAL A 131 -13.46 16.02 -5.31
C VAL A 131 -13.33 15.76 -6.80
N PHE A 132 -12.45 14.84 -7.18
CA PHE A 132 -12.20 14.46 -8.58
C PHE A 132 -13.11 13.34 -9.08
N GLY A 133 -13.77 12.64 -8.16
CA GLY A 133 -14.68 11.53 -8.50
C GLY A 133 -15.01 10.70 -7.27
N TYR A 134 -15.49 9.48 -7.53
CA TYR A 134 -15.84 8.51 -6.49
C TYR A 134 -15.23 7.16 -6.83
N THR A 135 -14.79 6.44 -5.81
CA THR A 135 -14.32 5.06 -5.94
C THR A 135 -15.48 4.11 -6.27
N ALA A 136 -15.17 2.86 -6.63
CA ALA A 136 -16.17 1.83 -6.86
C ALA A 136 -17.04 1.54 -5.60
N GLU A 137 -16.47 1.75 -4.41
CA GLU A 137 -17.17 1.64 -3.12
C GLU A 137 -17.81 2.96 -2.68
N ASN A 138 -17.92 3.92 -3.60
CA ASN A 138 -18.58 5.22 -3.42
C ASN A 138 -17.94 6.12 -2.35
N ARG A 139 -16.61 6.06 -2.18
CA ARG A 139 -15.85 7.03 -1.38
C ARG A 139 -15.38 8.19 -2.27
N PRO A 140 -15.42 9.45 -1.80
CA PRO A 140 -14.92 10.58 -2.59
C PRO A 140 -13.41 10.47 -2.81
N ILE A 141 -12.97 10.72 -4.04
CA ILE A 141 -11.55 10.85 -4.38
C ILE A 141 -11.20 12.33 -4.24
N THR A 142 -10.74 12.70 -3.05
CA THR A 142 -10.39 14.09 -2.71
C THR A 142 -8.92 14.36 -3.03
N GLY A 143 -8.61 15.54 -3.54
CA GLY A 143 -7.24 16.05 -3.62
C GLY A 143 -7.19 17.54 -3.29
N LEU A 144 -5.99 18.11 -3.35
CA LEU A 144 -5.72 19.51 -3.01
C LEU A 144 -5.46 20.32 -4.28
N ALA A 145 -6.13 21.47 -4.42
CA ALA A 145 -5.83 22.45 -5.45
C ALA A 145 -5.01 23.62 -4.86
N ILE A 146 -3.91 23.97 -5.53
CA ILE A 146 -2.99 25.03 -5.14
C ILE A 146 -2.64 25.84 -6.40
N PRO A 147 -2.85 27.17 -6.43
CA PRO A 147 -3.52 27.96 -5.40
C PRO A 147 -5.02 27.61 -5.29
N ALA A 148 -5.64 27.91 -4.14
CA ALA A 148 -7.07 27.70 -3.88
C ALA A 148 -7.97 28.34 -4.96
N ILE A 149 -7.54 29.47 -5.54
CA ILE A 149 -8.20 30.11 -6.68
C ILE A 149 -7.29 29.99 -7.90
N PRO A 150 -7.63 29.15 -8.89
CA PRO A 150 -6.80 28.98 -10.08
C PRO A 150 -6.80 30.22 -10.96
N ASP A 151 -5.65 30.51 -11.56
CA ASP A 151 -5.50 31.55 -12.58
C ASP A 151 -5.71 30.91 -13.97
N PRO A 152 -6.76 31.28 -14.72
CA PRO A 152 -7.06 30.67 -16.02
C PRO A 152 -5.98 30.93 -17.08
N GLN A 153 -5.03 31.84 -16.85
CA GLN A 153 -3.91 32.07 -17.75
C GLN A 153 -2.70 31.18 -17.47
N LYS A 154 -2.68 30.45 -16.35
CA LYS A 154 -1.57 29.58 -15.96
C LYS A 154 -1.86 28.12 -16.30
N PRO A 155 -0.82 27.35 -16.70
CA PRO A 155 -0.98 25.91 -16.89
C PRO A 155 -1.21 25.23 -15.53
N ASN A 156 -1.99 24.14 -15.57
CA ASN A 156 -2.19 23.28 -14.42
C ASN A 156 -1.19 22.12 -14.43
N ILE A 157 -0.70 21.74 -13.24
CA ILE A 157 0.08 20.53 -13.03
C ILE A 157 -0.78 19.60 -12.17
N ILE A 158 -0.95 18.36 -12.62
CA ILE A 158 -1.64 17.31 -11.86
C ILE A 158 -0.59 16.32 -11.39
N MET A 159 -0.65 15.96 -10.10
CA MET A 159 0.17 14.93 -9.49
C MET A 159 -0.74 14.00 -8.71
N ASP A 160 -0.54 12.71 -8.90
CA ASP A 160 -1.23 11.65 -8.16
C ASP A 160 -0.21 10.68 -7.55
N CYS A 161 -0.68 9.92 -6.56
CA CYS A 161 0.05 8.84 -5.92
C CYS A 161 -0.93 7.75 -5.48
N GLY A 162 -0.42 6.57 -5.12
CA GLY A 162 -1.24 5.52 -4.51
C GLY A 162 -2.21 4.81 -5.46
N ILE A 163 -1.97 4.83 -6.79
CA ILE A 163 -2.77 4.05 -7.75
C ILE A 163 -2.75 2.55 -7.43
N HIS A 164 -1.64 2.05 -6.88
CA HIS A 164 -1.56 0.73 -6.26
C HIS A 164 -1.63 0.85 -4.74
N ALA A 165 -2.68 0.29 -4.14
CA ALA A 165 -2.95 0.36 -2.70
C ALA A 165 -1.89 -0.26 -1.76
N ARG A 166 -0.79 -0.81 -2.28
CA ARG A 166 0.32 -1.42 -1.51
C ARG A 166 1.61 -0.61 -1.52
N GLU A 167 1.66 0.48 -2.30
CA GLU A 167 2.83 1.35 -2.46
C GLU A 167 2.72 2.52 -1.49
N TRP A 168 2.81 2.21 -0.19
CA TRP A 168 2.69 3.20 0.89
C TRP A 168 4.03 3.91 1.08
#